data_AF-A0AA43RVM6-F1
#
_entry.id   AF-A0AA43RVM6-F1
#
_cell.length_a   1.000
_cell.length_b   1.000
_cell.length_c   1.000
_cell.angle_alpha   90.00
_cell.angle_beta   90.00
_cell.angle_gamma   90.00
#
_symmetry.space_group_name_H-M   'P 1'
#
loop_
_entity.id
_entity.type
_entity.pdbx_description
1 polymer ?
#
loop_
_entity_poly.entity_id
_entity_poly.type
_entity_poly.pdbx_seq_one_letter_code
_entity_poly.pdbx_strand_id
1 'polypeptide(L)'
;MKKVTLLLLLLLFASIGFAQTTANKTYHVKYVLDSRGNAQRSEATVYITRDRITVQRNGYEKYWDVKFLGTFNLKESGESIPYDMYYLVNKKVNFTISVNKTINYNGTYYYHINFDGQGQLAL
;
A
#
# COMPACT_ATOMS: atom_id res chain seq x y z
N MET A 1 -16.90 31.75 39.65
CA MET A 1 -16.74 31.49 38.19
C MET A 1 -15.29 31.70 37.78
N LYS A 2 -14.39 30.73 37.99
CA LYS A 2 -12.99 30.74 37.53
C LYS A 2 -12.45 29.31 37.43
N LYS A 3 -13.03 28.49 36.55
CA LYS A 3 -12.52 27.13 36.23
C LYS A 3 -12.72 26.74 34.77
N VAL A 4 -12.88 27.71 33.87
CA VAL A 4 -13.18 27.43 32.45
C VAL A 4 -11.97 27.61 31.54
N THR A 5 -10.90 28.26 32.01
CA THR A 5 -9.78 28.64 31.14
C THR A 5 -8.75 27.54 30.88
N LEU A 6 -8.77 26.42 31.61
CA LEU A 6 -7.78 25.35 31.45
C LEU A 6 -8.15 24.32 30.37
N LEU A 7 -9.41 24.30 29.89
CA LEU A 7 -9.84 23.32 28.89
C LEU A 7 -9.46 23.69 27.45
N LEU A 8 -9.12 24.97 27.18
CA LEU A 8 -8.79 25.42 25.82
C LEU A 8 -7.33 25.14 25.41
N LEU A 9 -6.39 24.93 26.35
CA LEU A 9 -5.00 24.65 26.02
C LEU A 9 -4.70 23.18 25.71
N LEU A 10 -5.59 22.25 26.08
CA LEU A 10 -5.42 20.81 25.76
C LEU A 10 -5.84 20.44 24.33
N LEU A 11 -6.59 21.30 23.63
CA LEU A 11 -7.02 21.06 22.25
C LEU A 11 -5.97 21.43 21.20
N LEU A 12 -4.89 22.12 21.58
CA LEU A 12 -3.80 22.49 20.65
C LEU A 12 -2.79 21.38 20.40
N PHE A 13 -2.86 20.24 21.10
CA PHE A 13 -1.95 19.11 20.91
C PHE A 13 -2.60 17.87 20.27
N ALA A 14 -3.89 17.92 19.94
CA ALA A 14 -4.60 16.78 19.36
C ALA A 14 -4.99 17.02 17.89
N SER A 15 -4.01 17.29 17.04
CA SER A 15 -4.09 16.99 15.59
C SER A 15 -2.81 17.39 14.86
N ILE A 16 -1.67 16.79 15.25
CA ILE A 16 -0.70 16.48 14.20
C ILE A 16 -1.28 15.29 13.45
N GLY A 17 -2.28 15.56 12.63
CA GLY A 17 -2.67 14.64 11.58
C GLY A 17 -1.44 14.50 10.72
N PHE A 18 -0.79 13.34 10.78
CA PHE A 18 0.15 12.92 9.76
C PHE A 18 -0.67 12.79 8.46
N ALA A 19 -0.92 13.90 7.79
CA ALA A 19 -1.18 13.93 6.37
C ALA A 19 0.15 13.61 5.68
N GLN A 20 0.65 12.40 5.91
CA GLN A 20 1.63 11.80 5.04
C GLN A 20 0.86 11.55 3.75
N THR A 21 0.97 12.47 2.81
CA THR A 21 0.40 12.38 1.48
C THR A 21 1.02 11.18 0.80
N THR A 22 0.42 10.00 0.94
CA THR A 22 0.58 8.94 -0.05
C THR A 22 -0.07 9.51 -1.32
N ALA A 23 0.75 10.16 -2.15
CA ALA A 23 0.33 10.63 -3.46
C ALA A 23 -0.30 9.46 -4.22
N ASN A 24 -1.24 9.73 -5.12
CA ASN A 24 -1.80 8.70 -5.98
C ASN A 24 -0.66 8.02 -6.74
N LYS A 25 -0.52 6.70 -6.62
CA LYS A 25 0.56 5.94 -7.27
C LYS A 25 -0.02 5.06 -8.37
N THR A 26 0.76 4.89 -9.43
CA THR A 26 0.47 3.94 -10.51
C THR A 26 1.58 2.91 -10.54
N TYR A 27 1.21 1.64 -10.66
CA TYR A 27 2.12 0.51 -10.67
C TYR A 27 1.84 -0.35 -11.90
N HIS A 28 2.87 -0.61 -12.69
CA HIS A 28 2.76 -1.53 -13.82
C HIS A 28 3.20 -2.93 -13.38
N VAL A 29 2.23 -3.82 -13.14
CA VAL A 29 2.49 -5.19 -12.68
C VAL A 29 3.06 -5.99 -13.84
N LYS A 30 4.34 -6.37 -13.74
CA LYS A 30 5.04 -7.17 -14.74
C LYS A 30 4.95 -8.65 -14.46
N TYR A 31 4.85 -9.04 -13.20
CA TYR A 31 4.73 -10.44 -12.80
C TYR A 31 3.76 -10.64 -11.65
N VAL A 32 3.05 -11.77 -11.66
CA VAL A 32 2.32 -12.33 -10.52
C VAL A 32 3.04 -13.60 -10.09
N LEU A 33 3.30 -13.75 -8.81
CA LEU A 33 3.96 -14.92 -8.25
C LEU A 33 2.92 -16.01 -7.96
N ASP A 34 3.18 -17.23 -8.40
CA ASP A 34 2.37 -18.38 -8.02
C ASP A 34 2.66 -18.85 -6.58
N SER A 35 1.96 -19.88 -6.10
CA SER A 35 2.15 -20.42 -4.75
C SER A 35 3.52 -21.04 -4.50
N ARG A 36 4.30 -21.30 -5.56
CA ARG A 36 5.68 -21.80 -5.49
C ARG A 36 6.70 -20.68 -5.67
N GLY A 37 6.25 -19.43 -5.86
CA GLY A 37 7.10 -18.26 -6.09
C GLY A 37 7.53 -18.07 -7.55
N ASN A 38 7.02 -18.86 -8.51
CA ASN A 38 7.38 -18.65 -9.91
C ASN A 38 6.65 -17.43 -10.47
N ALA A 39 7.40 -16.59 -11.20
CA ALA A 39 6.88 -15.37 -11.79
C ALA A 39 6.17 -15.65 -13.12
N GLN A 40 4.86 -15.35 -13.17
CA GLN A 40 4.03 -15.39 -14.37
C GLN A 40 3.84 -13.97 -14.90
N ARG A 41 4.04 -13.77 -16.21
CA ARG A 41 3.89 -12.43 -16.82
C ARG A 41 2.48 -11.87 -16.62
N SER A 42 2.41 -10.56 -16.38
CA SER A 42 1.19 -9.79 -16.29
C SER A 42 1.37 -8.46 -17.04
N GLU A 43 0.26 -7.93 -17.53
CA GLU A 43 0.18 -6.59 -18.15
C GLU A 43 -0.90 -5.76 -17.45
N ALA A 44 -1.11 -6.03 -16.15
CA ALA A 44 -2.05 -5.28 -15.34
C ALA A 44 -1.44 -3.96 -14.88
N THR A 45 -2.25 -2.92 -14.80
CA THR A 45 -1.88 -1.64 -14.17
C THR A 45 -2.73 -1.45 -12.93
N VAL A 46 -2.09 -1.09 -11.82
CA VAL A 46 -2.75 -0.79 -10.55
C VAL A 46 -2.62 0.70 -10.25
N TYR A 47 -3.75 1.34 -10.03
CA TYR A 47 -3.83 2.72 -9.54
C TYR A 47 -4.28 2.67 -8.09
N ILE A 48 -3.52 3.29 -7.19
CA ILE A 48 -3.81 3.30 -5.76
C ILE A 48 -3.93 4.75 -5.26
N THR A 49 -5.01 5.02 -4.54
CA THR A 49 -5.21 6.22 -3.73
C THR A 49 -5.38 5.79 -2.26
N ARG A 50 -5.69 6.73 -1.36
CA ARG A 50 -5.94 6.39 0.06
C ARG A 50 -7.25 5.63 0.29
N ASP A 51 -8.20 5.79 -0.62
CA ASP A 51 -9.59 5.35 -0.51
C ASP A 51 -10.02 4.40 -1.62
N ARG A 52 -9.25 4.26 -2.69
CA ARG A 52 -9.56 3.40 -3.84
C ARG A 52 -8.34 2.66 -4.37
N ILE A 53 -8.57 1.42 -4.78
CA ILE A 53 -7.70 0.72 -5.72
C ILE A 53 -8.45 0.44 -7.01
N THR A 54 -7.80 0.70 -8.13
CA THR A 54 -8.29 0.36 -9.47
C THR A 54 -7.27 -0.54 -10.15
N VAL A 55 -7.74 -1.66 -10.71
CA VAL A 55 -6.95 -2.59 -11.49
C VAL A 55 -7.47 -2.58 -12.92
N GLN A 56 -6.57 -2.28 -13.87
CA GLN A 56 -6.84 -2.35 -15.29
C GLN A 56 -6.08 -3.53 -15.90
N ARG A 57 -6.74 -4.34 -16.72
CA ARG A 57 -6.12 -5.44 -17.47
C ARG A 57 -6.90 -5.72 -18.75
N ASN A 58 -6.21 -5.82 -19.88
CA ASN A 58 -6.81 -6.17 -21.19
C ASN A 58 -8.01 -5.27 -21.56
N GLY A 59 -7.95 -3.98 -21.25
CA GLY A 59 -9.04 -3.02 -21.51
C GLY A 59 -10.21 -3.07 -20.52
N TYR A 60 -10.22 -4.03 -19.58
CA TYR A 60 -11.18 -4.06 -18.49
C TYR A 60 -10.63 -3.32 -17.27
N GLU A 61 -11.53 -2.63 -16.57
CA GLU A 61 -11.23 -1.93 -15.33
C GLU A 61 -12.14 -2.45 -14.21
N LYS A 62 -11.56 -2.62 -13.02
CA LYS A 62 -12.32 -2.89 -11.80
C LYS A 62 -11.73 -2.10 -10.64
N TYR A 63 -12.59 -1.56 -9.79
CA TYR A 63 -12.17 -0.84 -8.61
C TYR A 63 -12.79 -1.40 -7.34
N TRP A 64 -12.14 -1.09 -6.22
CA TRP A 64 -12.60 -1.39 -4.87
C TRP A 64 -12.26 -0.24 -3.94
N ASP A 65 -13.11 -0.03 -2.94
CA ASP A 65 -12.82 0.90 -1.86
C ASP A 65 -11.80 0.28 -0.90
N VAL A 66 -10.81 1.07 -0.52
CA VAL A 66 -9.77 0.70 0.42
C VAL A 66 -9.64 1.73 1.53
N LYS A 67 -8.93 1.39 2.60
CA LYS A 67 -8.48 2.33 3.62
C LYS A 67 -6.99 2.22 3.75
N PHE A 68 -6.26 3.31 3.50
CA PHE A 68 -4.85 3.38 3.86
C PHE A 68 -4.69 3.36 5.39
N LEU A 69 -3.92 2.39 5.88
CA LEU A 69 -3.70 2.16 7.32
C LEU A 69 -2.39 2.77 7.82
N GLY A 70 -1.53 3.25 6.92
CA GLY A 70 -0.23 3.80 7.25
C GLY A 70 0.92 3.01 6.62
N THR A 71 2.13 3.51 6.82
CA THR A 71 3.36 2.85 6.39
C THR A 71 4.00 2.17 7.60
N PHE A 72 4.37 0.90 7.45
CA PHE A 72 4.97 0.08 8.50
C PHE A 72 6.26 -0.55 8.02
N ASN A 73 7.21 -0.73 8.93
CA ASN A 73 8.45 -1.42 8.62
C ASN A 73 8.30 -2.92 8.91
N LEU A 74 8.52 -3.75 7.90
CA LEU A 74 8.62 -5.20 8.04
C LEU A 74 10.10 -5.59 8.03
N LYS A 75 10.47 -6.48 8.95
CA LYS A 75 11.82 -7.07 8.95
C LYS A 75 11.85 -8.24 7.97
N GLU A 76 12.62 -8.09 6.90
CA GLU A 76 12.84 -9.12 5.89
C GLU A 76 14.35 -9.36 5.77
N SER A 77 14.80 -10.60 5.99
CA SER A 77 16.22 -10.98 5.89
C SER A 77 17.20 -10.10 6.70
N GLY A 78 16.74 -9.55 7.82
CA GLY A 78 17.54 -8.66 8.68
C GLY A 78 17.46 -7.18 8.32
N GLU A 79 16.88 -6.84 7.17
CA GLU A 79 16.65 -5.46 6.73
C GLU A 79 15.25 -4.98 7.11
N SER A 80 15.13 -3.69 7.40
CA SER A 80 13.84 -3.06 7.72
C SER A 80 13.29 -2.41 6.45
N ILE A 81 12.29 -3.04 5.83
CA ILE A 81 11.69 -2.58 4.59
C ILE A 81 10.35 -1.89 4.88
N PRO A 82 10.17 -0.62 4.45
CA PRO A 82 8.90 0.08 4.60
C PRO A 82 7.86 -0.40 3.58
N TYR A 83 6.64 -0.64 4.06
CA TYR A 83 5.45 -1.02 3.29
C TYR A 83 4.26 -0.12 3.61
N ASP A 84 3.60 0.37 2.57
CA ASP A 84 2.27 0.98 2.67
C ASP A 84 1.24 -0.13 2.85
N MET A 85 0.40 -0.04 3.90
CA MET A 85 -0.64 -1.02 4.20
C MET A 85 -2.03 -0.46 3.91
N TYR A 86 -2.87 -1.28 3.30
CA TYR A 86 -4.22 -0.94 2.91
C TYR A 86 -5.21 -2.04 3.31
N TYR A 87 -6.42 -1.64 3.65
CA TYR A 87 -7.53 -2.55 3.96
C TYR A 87 -8.63 -2.45 2.91
N LEU A 88 -8.93 -3.56 2.25
CA LEU A 88 -9.97 -3.64 1.22
C LEU A 88 -11.33 -3.90 1.88
N VAL A 89 -12.15 -2.85 1.99
CA VAL A 89 -13.29 -2.79 2.92
C VAL A 89 -14.31 -3.90 2.66
N ASN A 90 -14.68 -4.09 1.39
CA ASN A 90 -15.72 -5.06 1.01
C ASN A 90 -15.25 -6.52 1.06
N LYS A 91 -13.94 -6.76 1.02
CA LYS A 91 -13.37 -8.11 1.07
C LYS A 91 -12.80 -8.48 2.43
N LYS A 92 -12.65 -7.50 3.33
CA LYS A 92 -12.10 -7.66 4.67
C LYS A 92 -10.68 -8.26 4.66
N VAL A 93 -9.86 -7.80 3.71
CA VAL A 93 -8.49 -8.29 3.49
C VAL A 93 -7.52 -7.12 3.54
N ASN A 94 -6.36 -7.33 4.15
CA ASN A 94 -5.24 -6.39 4.08
C ASN A 94 -4.34 -6.72 2.89
N PHE A 95 -3.74 -5.69 2.31
CA PHE A 95 -2.67 -5.85 1.34
C PHE A 95 -1.59 -4.80 1.59
N THR A 96 -0.38 -5.09 1.11
CA THR A 96 0.77 -4.21 1.28
C THR A 96 1.44 -3.91 -0.04
N ILE A 97 2.08 -2.74 -0.12
CA ILE A 97 2.91 -2.33 -1.23
C ILE A 97 4.22 -1.79 -0.69
N SER A 98 5.36 -2.31 -1.15
CA SER A 98 6.66 -1.80 -0.71
C SER A 98 6.81 -0.33 -1.11
N VAL A 99 7.35 0.50 -0.21
CA VAL A 99 7.58 1.92 -0.49
C VAL A 99 8.71 2.11 -1.49
N ASN A 100 9.68 1.19 -1.48
CA ASN A 100 10.85 1.16 -2.37
C ASN A 100 10.85 -0.10 -3.24
N LYS A 101 11.60 -0.07 -4.35
CA LYS A 101 11.86 -1.25 -5.16
C LYS A 101 12.93 -2.11 -4.44
N THR A 102 12.56 -3.30 -3.99
CA THR A 102 13.43 -4.14 -3.14
C THR A 102 13.63 -5.55 -3.69
N ILE A 103 12.73 -6.04 -4.54
CA ILE A 103 12.81 -7.39 -5.09
C ILE A 103 13.54 -7.35 -6.43
N ASN A 104 14.71 -7.99 -6.51
CA ASN A 104 15.42 -8.17 -7.77
C ASN A 104 14.90 -9.44 -8.49
N TYR A 105 14.46 -9.27 -9.74
CA TYR A 105 14.14 -10.38 -10.62
C TYR A 105 14.68 -10.07 -12.02
N ASN A 106 15.45 -11.00 -12.60
CA ASN A 106 16.10 -10.83 -13.90
C ASN A 106 16.87 -9.50 -14.03
N GLY A 107 17.57 -9.08 -12.98
CA GLY A 107 18.41 -7.88 -12.98
C GLY A 107 17.66 -6.55 -12.82
N THR A 108 16.34 -6.58 -12.63
CA THR A 108 15.51 -5.39 -12.40
C THR A 108 14.94 -5.42 -10.99
N TYR A 109 14.97 -4.28 -10.30
CA TYR A 109 14.31 -4.12 -9.00
C TYR A 109 12.85 -3.71 -9.18
N TYR A 110 11.96 -4.36 -8.43
CA TYR A 110 10.52 -4.15 -8.48
C TYR A 110 9.97 -3.73 -7.12
N TYR A 111 8.87 -2.98 -7.16
CA TYR A 111 7.96 -2.88 -6.01
C TYR A 111 7.32 -4.25 -5.79
N HIS A 112 7.16 -4.61 -4.52
CA HIS A 112 6.45 -5.81 -4.11
C HIS A 112 5.05 -5.44 -3.64
N ILE A 113 4.05 -5.97 -4.32
CA ILE A 113 2.64 -5.84 -3.94
C ILE A 113 2.18 -7.21 -3.45
N ASN A 114 1.66 -7.31 -2.22
CA ASN A 114 1.14 -8.55 -1.67
C ASN A 114 -0.35 -8.44 -1.38
N PHE A 115 -1.16 -9.15 -2.17
CA PHE A 115 -2.60 -9.28 -1.98
C PHE A 115 -2.92 -10.66 -1.42
N ASP A 116 -3.35 -10.74 -0.16
CA ASP A 116 -3.82 -12.00 0.46
C ASP A 116 -2.84 -13.17 0.32
N GLY A 117 -1.54 -12.90 0.42
CA GLY A 117 -0.47 -13.90 0.25
C GLY A 117 -0.01 -14.11 -1.20
N GLN A 118 -0.71 -13.53 -2.20
CA GLN A 118 -0.25 -13.53 -3.58
C GLN A 118 0.64 -12.31 -3.85
N GLY A 119 1.94 -12.57 -4.05
CA GLY A 119 2.93 -11.57 -4.42
C GLY A 119 2.84 -11.15 -5.88
N GLN A 120 3.14 -9.89 -6.15
CA GLN A 120 3.23 -9.31 -7.49
C GLN A 120 4.43 -8.37 -7.57
N LEU A 121 5.08 -8.34 -8.74
CA LEU A 121 6.24 -7.50 -9.00
C LEU A 121 5.85 -6.38 -9.97
N ALA A 122 6.02 -5.13 -9.54
CA ALA A 122 5.58 -3.95 -10.29
C ALA A 122 6.68 -2.89 -10.46
N LEU A 123 6.55 -2.09 -11.51
CA LEU A 123 7.42 -0.96 -11.82
C LEU A 123 6.81 0.38 -11.43
#